data_AF-A0A150G340-F1
#
_entry.id   AF-A0A150G340-F1
#
_cell.length_a   1.000
_cell.length_b   1.000
_cell.length_c   1.000
_cell.angle_alpha   90.00
_cell.angle_beta   90.00
_cell.angle_gamma   90.00
#
_symmetry.space_group_name_H-M   'P 1'
#
loop_
_entity.id
_entity.type
_entity.pdbx_description
1 polymer ?
#
loop_
_entity_poly.entity_id
_entity_poly.type
_entity_poly.pdbx_seq_one_letter_code
_entity_poly.pdbx_strand_id
1 'polypeptide(L)'
;MQFLLLVSEMWPDKVADVLLDQPQVFIDFFQGPGSGRRIALWFSHFSMEGMRAFKYGAWALAHYALAHREEMWDLLQWEGKHPQAPVSVAAKTHYFAELALVPSLRALLKHHPAFWASQQWREACRDGAFLELDRRHFCQRLLWEERAELSGRLEQLVALARELHGPVAEMVD
;
A
#
# COMPACT_ATOMS: atom_id res chain seq x y z
N MET A 1 13.77 -8.54 13.50
CA MET A 1 13.99 -7.30 12.72
C MET A 1 14.88 -7.54 11.52
N GLN A 2 16.15 -7.91 11.69
CA GLN A 2 17.11 -8.03 10.59
C GLN A 2 16.73 -9.11 9.56
N PHE A 3 16.17 -10.24 10.02
CA PHE A 3 15.61 -11.27 9.15
C PHE A 3 14.45 -10.77 8.27
N LEU A 4 13.48 -10.06 8.84
CA LEU A 4 12.33 -9.56 8.07
C LEU A 4 12.72 -8.48 7.05
N LEU A 5 13.72 -7.65 7.37
CA LEU A 5 14.28 -6.71 6.40
C LEU A 5 14.83 -7.47 5.19
N LEU A 6 15.65 -8.50 5.42
CA LEU A 6 16.18 -9.35 4.35
C LEU A 6 15.07 -10.05 3.55
N VAL A 7 14.07 -10.63 4.23
CA VAL A 7 12.91 -11.25 3.57
C VAL A 7 12.17 -10.25 2.69
N SER A 8 11.94 -9.02 3.16
CA SER A 8 11.26 -7.97 2.41
C SER A 8 12.07 -7.38 1.26
N GLU A 9 13.39 -7.61 1.24
CA GLU A 9 14.26 -7.27 0.12
C GLU A 9 14.26 -8.38 -0.94
N MET A 10 14.30 -9.64 -0.52
CA MET A 10 14.36 -10.77 -1.45
C MET A 10 12.99 -11.16 -2.02
N TRP A 11 11.91 -10.97 -1.26
CA TRP A 11 10.55 -11.37 -1.63
C TRP A 11 9.52 -10.28 -1.31
N PRO A 12 9.65 -9.08 -1.91
CA PRO A 12 8.78 -7.94 -1.63
C PRO A 12 7.30 -8.22 -1.97
N ASP A 13 7.02 -9.01 -3.00
CA ASP A 13 5.67 -9.43 -3.40
C ASP A 13 5.00 -10.30 -2.33
N LYS A 14 5.73 -11.24 -1.72
CA LYS A 14 5.21 -12.08 -0.64
C LYS A 14 4.93 -11.28 0.62
N VAL A 15 5.78 -10.31 0.92
CA VAL A 15 5.55 -9.38 2.03
C VAL A 15 4.35 -8.47 1.73
N ALA A 16 4.20 -8.03 0.48
CA ALA A 16 3.05 -7.25 0.04
C ALA A 16 1.73 -8.02 0.21
N ASP A 17 1.66 -9.28 -0.22
CA ASP A 17 0.46 -10.11 -0.09
C ASP A 17 -0.04 -10.17 1.37
N VAL A 18 0.87 -10.39 2.34
CA VAL A 18 0.53 -10.41 3.77
C VAL A 18 0.02 -9.05 4.27
N LEU A 19 0.66 -7.96 3.85
CA LEU A 19 0.28 -6.61 4.27
C LEU A 19 -1.03 -6.15 3.63
N LEU A 20 -1.32 -6.57 2.40
CA LEU A 20 -2.51 -6.16 1.63
C LEU A 20 -3.82 -6.76 2.15
N ASP A 21 -3.74 -7.83 2.95
CA ASP A 21 -4.88 -8.33 3.70
C ASP A 21 -5.21 -7.49 4.94
N GLN A 22 -4.39 -6.48 5.24
CA GLN A 22 -4.53 -5.61 6.41
C GLN A 22 -4.57 -4.12 5.99
N PRO A 23 -5.70 -3.64 5.42
CA PRO A 23 -5.83 -2.25 4.97
C PRO A 23 -5.45 -1.20 6.02
N GLN A 24 -5.69 -1.50 7.30
CA GLN A 24 -5.38 -0.61 8.41
C GLN A 24 -3.89 -0.26 8.49
N VAL A 25 -2.98 -1.16 8.09
CA VAL A 25 -1.54 -0.87 8.06
C VAL A 25 -1.24 0.33 7.17
N PHE A 26 -1.90 0.42 6.01
CA PHE A 26 -1.71 1.55 5.08
C PHE A 26 -2.39 2.81 5.57
N ILE A 27 -3.58 2.70 6.18
CA ILE A 27 -4.27 3.84 6.79
C ILE A 27 -3.37 4.47 7.86
N ASP A 28 -2.87 3.66 8.80
CA ASP A 28 -1.96 4.11 9.87
C ASP A 28 -0.68 4.74 9.27
N PHE A 29 -0.11 4.07 8.27
CA PHE A 29 1.12 4.52 7.60
C PHE A 29 0.95 5.89 6.93
N PHE A 30 -0.16 6.15 6.28
CA PHE A 30 -0.42 7.44 5.62
C PHE A 30 -1.13 8.47 6.50
N GLN A 31 -1.55 8.13 7.73
CA GLN A 31 -2.01 9.11 8.73
C GLN A 31 -0.90 9.61 9.65
N GLY A 32 0.11 8.78 9.95
CA GLY A 32 1.15 9.10 10.92
C GLY A 32 2.09 10.28 10.57
N PRO A 33 3.02 10.64 11.47
CA PRO A 33 3.98 11.72 11.26
C PRO A 33 4.76 11.55 9.95
N GLY A 34 5.00 12.65 9.22
CA GLY A 34 5.69 12.62 7.93
C GLY A 34 4.87 12.07 6.75
N SER A 35 3.58 11.80 6.95
CA SER A 35 2.67 11.26 5.92
C SER A 35 2.62 12.07 4.63
N GLY A 36 2.70 13.40 4.71
CA GLY A 36 2.68 14.26 3.52
C GLY A 36 3.77 13.90 2.50
N ARG A 37 5.00 13.61 2.97
CA ARG A 37 6.11 13.19 2.11
C ARG A 37 5.85 11.81 1.51
N ARG A 38 5.35 10.86 2.31
CA ARG A 38 5.03 9.50 1.85
C ARG A 38 3.92 9.49 0.80
N ILE A 39 2.88 10.29 1.04
CA ILE A 39 1.78 10.50 0.08
C ILE A 39 2.35 11.04 -1.23
N ALA A 40 3.15 12.10 -1.18
CA ALA A 40 3.74 12.68 -2.38
C ALA A 40 4.58 11.65 -3.15
N LEU A 41 5.48 10.94 -2.46
CA LEU A 41 6.34 9.93 -3.09
C LEU A 41 5.57 8.77 -3.74
N TRP A 42 4.43 8.36 -3.18
CA TRP A 42 3.68 7.21 -3.70
C TRP A 42 2.63 7.60 -4.74
N PHE A 43 1.98 8.76 -4.57
CA PHE A 43 0.81 9.15 -5.35
C PHE A 43 1.08 10.20 -6.43
N SER A 44 2.29 10.76 -6.55
CA SER A 44 2.57 11.79 -7.56
C SER A 44 2.89 11.28 -8.96
N HIS A 45 2.79 9.97 -9.20
CA HIS A 45 3.17 9.33 -10.46
C HIS A 45 2.08 9.37 -11.54
N PHE A 46 1.51 10.56 -11.76
CA PHE A 46 0.62 10.83 -12.89
C PHE A 46 1.41 11.06 -14.19
N SER A 47 0.75 10.95 -15.34
CA SER A 47 1.36 11.11 -16.66
C SER A 47 0.50 11.92 -17.62
N MET A 48 1.14 12.72 -18.47
CA MET A 48 0.46 13.42 -19.57
C MET A 48 0.06 12.47 -20.71
N GLU A 49 0.64 11.27 -20.76
CA GLU A 49 0.34 10.22 -21.75
C GLU A 49 -0.95 9.44 -21.44
N GLY A 50 -1.63 9.81 -20.35
CA GLY A 50 -2.89 9.22 -19.92
C GLY A 50 -2.75 8.15 -18.85
N MET A 51 -3.89 7.64 -18.39
CA MET A 51 -3.97 6.79 -17.19
C MET A 51 -3.19 5.47 -17.29
N ARG A 52 -2.98 4.94 -18.51
CA ARG A 52 -2.16 3.73 -18.73
C ARG A 52 -0.70 3.90 -18.30
N ALA A 53 -0.20 5.12 -18.29
CA ALA A 53 1.17 5.44 -17.88
C ALA A 53 1.27 5.86 -16.39
N PHE A 54 0.15 5.88 -15.65
CA PHE A 54 0.18 6.15 -14.21
C PHE A 54 0.82 4.97 -13.49
N LYS A 55 1.51 5.24 -12.39
CA LYS A 55 2.18 4.21 -11.58
C LYS A 55 1.79 4.31 -10.11
N TYR A 56 2.01 3.23 -9.37
CA TYR A 56 1.90 3.22 -7.92
C TYR A 56 0.55 3.77 -7.42
N GLY A 57 0.57 4.61 -6.38
CA GLY A 57 -0.63 5.21 -5.80
C GLY A 57 -1.43 6.06 -6.79
N ALA A 58 -0.78 6.70 -7.77
CA ALA A 58 -1.46 7.50 -8.78
C ALA A 58 -2.39 6.63 -9.64
N TRP A 59 -1.93 5.43 -10.02
CA TRP A 59 -2.73 4.46 -10.76
C TRP A 59 -3.93 4.02 -9.93
N ALA A 60 -3.70 3.59 -8.68
CA ALA A 60 -4.77 3.13 -7.80
C ALA A 60 -5.84 4.21 -7.60
N LEU A 61 -5.41 5.43 -7.26
CA LEU A 61 -6.30 6.56 -6.99
C LEU A 61 -7.15 6.91 -8.21
N ALA A 62 -6.54 7.04 -9.38
CA ALA A 62 -7.24 7.47 -10.58
C ALA A 62 -8.27 6.43 -11.05
N HIS A 63 -7.87 5.16 -11.10
CA HIS A 63 -8.76 4.07 -11.49
C HIS A 63 -9.92 3.90 -10.49
N TYR A 64 -9.64 4.00 -9.19
CA TYR A 64 -10.66 3.90 -8.17
C TYR A 64 -11.63 5.09 -8.20
N ALA A 65 -11.11 6.32 -8.32
CA ALA A 65 -11.92 7.54 -8.38
C ALA A 65 -12.89 7.55 -9.55
N LEU A 66 -12.50 7.05 -10.72
CA LEU A 66 -13.41 6.97 -11.87
C LEU A 66 -14.48 5.89 -11.70
N ALA A 67 -14.13 4.75 -11.08
CA ALA A 67 -15.07 3.66 -10.81
C ALA A 67 -16.10 4.05 -9.72
N HIS A 68 -15.66 4.78 -8.70
CA HIS A 68 -16.46 5.18 -7.53
C HIS A 68 -16.72 6.70 -7.51
N ARG A 69 -16.95 7.29 -8.69
CA ARG A 69 -17.01 8.75 -8.87
C ARG A 69 -18.03 9.45 -7.96
N GLU A 70 -19.15 8.83 -7.63
CA GLU A 70 -20.19 9.47 -6.80
C GLU A 70 -19.71 9.71 -5.36
N GLU A 71 -18.90 8.80 -4.83
CA GLU A 71 -18.41 8.86 -3.45
C GLU A 71 -17.05 9.58 -3.36
N MET A 72 -16.20 9.38 -4.38
CA MET A 72 -14.82 9.86 -4.36
C MET A 72 -14.70 11.35 -4.70
N TRP A 73 -15.56 11.88 -5.56
CA TRP A 73 -15.28 13.17 -6.19
C TRP A 73 -15.25 14.34 -5.21
N ASP A 74 -16.14 14.33 -4.22
CA ASP A 74 -16.21 15.37 -3.19
C ASP A 74 -15.00 15.35 -2.23
N LEU A 75 -14.25 14.24 -2.21
CA LEU A 75 -13.02 14.10 -1.43
C LEU A 75 -11.77 14.57 -2.20
N LEU A 76 -11.87 14.70 -3.53
CA LEU A 76 -10.77 15.11 -4.40
C LEU A 76 -10.73 16.64 -4.49
N GLN A 77 -9.62 17.20 -4.02
CA GLN A 77 -9.35 18.64 -4.07
C GLN A 77 -8.44 18.95 -5.25
N TRP A 78 -8.76 19.99 -5.99
CA TRP A 78 -8.06 20.38 -7.22
C TRP A 78 -7.39 21.74 -7.01
N GLU A 79 -6.14 21.88 -7.45
CA GLU A 79 -5.37 23.14 -7.34
C GLU A 79 -5.71 24.12 -8.49
N GLY A 80 -6.47 23.67 -9.49
CA GLY A 80 -6.91 24.48 -10.62
C GLY A 80 -7.94 25.55 -10.25
N LYS A 81 -8.12 26.53 -11.15
CA LYS A 81 -9.10 27.63 -10.98
C LYS A 81 -10.57 27.17 -10.93
N HIS A 82 -10.85 25.96 -11.41
CA HIS A 82 -12.20 25.40 -11.48
C HIS A 82 -12.21 23.96 -10.95
N PRO A 83 -13.25 23.56 -10.21
CA PRO A 83 -13.48 22.16 -9.91
C PRO A 83 -13.54 21.36 -11.21
N GLN A 84 -12.77 20.28 -11.30
CA GLN A 84 -12.78 19.40 -12.46
C GLN A 84 -13.96 18.44 -12.34
N ALA A 85 -14.88 18.40 -13.30
CA ALA A 85 -16.00 17.47 -13.26
C ALA A 85 -15.55 16.01 -13.56
N PRO A 86 -16.23 14.97 -13.01
CA PRO A 86 -15.85 13.58 -13.25
C PRO A 86 -15.77 13.22 -14.73
N VAL A 87 -16.75 13.67 -15.50
CA VAL A 87 -16.81 13.42 -16.95
C VAL A 87 -15.65 14.10 -17.69
N SER A 88 -15.26 15.30 -17.27
CA SER A 88 -14.14 16.04 -17.85
C SER A 88 -12.81 15.34 -17.59
N VAL A 89 -12.59 14.85 -16.37
CA VAL A 89 -11.37 14.12 -16.01
C VAL A 89 -11.33 12.73 -16.64
N ALA A 90 -12.47 12.04 -16.77
CA ALA A 90 -12.54 10.77 -17.48
C ALA A 90 -12.13 10.94 -18.96
N ALA A 91 -12.53 12.04 -19.60
CA ALA A 91 -12.12 12.37 -20.96
C ALA A 91 -10.66 12.85 -21.07
N LYS A 92 -10.16 13.51 -20.01
CA LYS A 92 -8.83 14.12 -19.96
C LYS A 92 -8.12 13.75 -18.65
N THR A 93 -7.58 12.54 -18.62
CA THR A 93 -7.01 11.98 -17.38
C THR A 93 -5.78 12.75 -16.89
N HIS A 94 -5.13 13.57 -17.73
CA HIS A 94 -4.00 14.41 -17.30
C HIS A 94 -4.40 15.43 -16.22
N TYR A 95 -5.68 15.75 -16.06
CA TYR A 95 -6.12 16.63 -14.97
C TYR A 95 -5.80 16.08 -13.57
N PHE A 96 -5.58 14.77 -13.41
CA PHE A 96 -5.07 14.23 -12.15
C PHE A 96 -3.73 14.84 -11.71
N ALA A 97 -2.93 15.39 -12.63
CA ALA A 97 -1.71 16.13 -12.28
C ALA A 97 -1.98 17.46 -11.55
N GLU A 98 -3.20 17.98 -11.60
CA GLU A 98 -3.65 19.18 -10.89
C GLU A 98 -4.30 18.85 -9.53
N LEU A 99 -4.29 17.58 -9.13
CA LEU A 99 -4.88 17.16 -7.86
C LEU A 99 -4.03 17.65 -6.69
N ALA A 100 -4.67 18.31 -5.73
CA ALA A 100 -4.07 18.61 -4.45
C ALA A 100 -3.92 17.29 -3.66
N LEU A 101 -2.84 16.57 -3.93
CA LEU A 101 -2.63 15.18 -3.50
C LEU A 101 -2.77 15.00 -1.99
N VAL A 102 -1.99 15.74 -1.21
CA VAL A 102 -1.94 15.58 0.25
C VAL A 102 -3.31 15.84 0.90
N PRO A 103 -4.02 16.96 0.65
CA PRO A 103 -5.32 17.17 1.25
C PRO A 103 -6.39 16.19 0.74
N SER A 104 -6.34 15.78 -0.54
CA SER A 104 -7.24 14.74 -1.08
C SER A 104 -7.04 13.41 -0.36
N LEU A 105 -5.81 12.92 -0.25
CA LEU A 105 -5.51 11.65 0.42
C LEU A 105 -5.83 11.70 1.91
N ARG A 106 -5.69 12.85 2.57
CA ARG A 106 -6.14 13.03 3.96
C ARG A 106 -7.66 12.91 4.09
N ALA A 107 -8.43 13.45 3.14
CA ALA A 107 -9.87 13.28 3.12
C ALA A 107 -10.25 11.80 2.91
N LEU A 108 -9.60 11.11 1.96
CA LEU A 108 -9.79 9.68 1.72
C LEU A 108 -9.47 8.83 2.96
N LEU A 109 -8.35 9.09 3.63
CA LEU A 109 -7.97 8.37 4.86
C LEU A 109 -8.99 8.50 5.99
N LYS A 110 -9.72 9.62 6.05
CA LYS A 110 -10.71 9.90 7.10
C LYS A 110 -12.11 9.43 6.73
N HIS A 111 -12.49 9.56 5.47
CA HIS A 111 -13.88 9.45 5.04
C HIS A 111 -14.13 8.27 4.10
N HIS A 112 -13.08 7.66 3.53
CA HIS A 112 -13.21 6.58 2.55
C HIS A 112 -12.20 5.45 2.75
N PRO A 113 -12.27 4.72 3.89
CA PRO A 113 -11.34 3.62 4.17
C PRO A 113 -11.43 2.47 3.15
N ALA A 114 -12.55 2.34 2.45
CA ALA A 114 -12.78 1.31 1.43
C ALA A 114 -11.75 1.33 0.29
N PHE A 115 -11.16 2.50 -0.01
CA PHE A 115 -10.08 2.60 -1.00
C PHE A 115 -8.90 1.66 -0.67
N TRP A 116 -8.49 1.58 0.60
CA TRP A 116 -7.33 0.81 1.04
C TRP A 116 -7.56 -0.72 1.07
N ALA A 117 -8.80 -1.15 0.92
CA ALA A 117 -9.18 -2.55 0.74
C ALA A 117 -9.51 -2.90 -0.72
N SER A 118 -9.47 -1.92 -1.61
CA SER A 118 -9.93 -2.07 -3.00
C SER A 118 -8.99 -2.93 -3.85
N GLN A 119 -9.53 -3.46 -4.94
CA GLN A 119 -8.74 -4.17 -5.93
C GLN A 119 -7.68 -3.26 -6.58
N GLN A 120 -7.99 -1.99 -6.79
CA GLN A 120 -7.09 -1.01 -7.39
C GLN A 120 -5.89 -0.74 -6.48
N TRP A 121 -6.13 -0.64 -5.17
CA TRP A 121 -5.05 -0.54 -4.19
C TRP A 121 -4.19 -1.81 -4.17
N ARG A 122 -4.82 -2.99 -4.11
CA ARG A 122 -4.12 -4.28 -4.14
C ARG A 122 -3.25 -4.46 -5.37
N GLU A 123 -3.76 -4.12 -6.56
CA GLU A 123 -3.01 -4.25 -7.81
C GLU A 123 -1.81 -3.29 -7.86
N ALA A 124 -1.98 -2.05 -7.42
CA ALA A 124 -0.90 -1.06 -7.40
C ALA A 124 0.23 -1.38 -6.42
N CYS A 125 -0.05 -2.23 -5.42
CA CYS A 125 0.90 -2.60 -4.37
C CYS A 125 1.41 -4.04 -4.49
N ARG A 126 0.92 -4.84 -5.46
CA ARG A 126 1.19 -6.28 -5.57
C ARG A 126 2.68 -6.62 -5.65
N ASP A 127 3.47 -5.77 -6.29
CA ASP A 127 4.91 -5.98 -6.44
C ASP A 127 5.73 -5.62 -5.18
N GLY A 128 5.09 -5.05 -4.16
CA GLY A 128 5.74 -4.59 -2.94
C GLY A 128 6.57 -3.32 -3.09
N ALA A 129 6.46 -2.57 -4.20
CA ALA A 129 7.23 -1.34 -4.40
C ALA A 129 6.98 -0.28 -3.31
N PHE A 130 5.81 -0.30 -2.65
CA PHE A 130 5.51 0.59 -1.53
C PHE A 130 6.44 0.37 -0.32
N LEU A 131 7.09 -0.79 -0.21
CA LEU A 131 8.04 -1.08 0.88
C LEU A 131 9.22 -0.11 0.85
N GLU A 132 9.61 0.41 -0.32
CA GLU A 132 10.69 1.40 -0.44
C GLU A 132 10.34 2.75 0.20
N LEU A 133 9.07 3.02 0.51
CA LEU A 133 8.67 4.23 1.22
C LEU A 133 9.21 4.24 2.66
N ASP A 134 9.16 3.07 3.33
CA ASP A 134 9.72 2.84 4.66
C ASP A 134 9.69 1.34 5.03
N ARG A 135 10.64 0.57 4.52
CA ARG A 135 10.69 -0.89 4.71
C ARG A 135 10.73 -1.28 6.19
N ARG A 136 11.45 -0.49 6.99
CA ARG A 136 11.56 -0.72 8.44
C ARG A 136 10.20 -0.57 9.13
N HIS A 137 9.40 0.43 8.75
CA HIS A 137 8.04 0.58 9.29
C HIS A 137 7.19 -0.67 9.04
N PHE A 138 7.14 -1.16 7.81
CA PHE A 138 6.32 -2.33 7.47
C PHE A 138 6.81 -3.61 8.18
N CYS A 139 8.12 -3.84 8.24
CA CYS A 139 8.67 -4.95 9.03
C CYS A 139 8.39 -4.83 10.53
N GLN A 140 8.37 -3.60 11.08
CA GLN A 140 7.98 -3.38 12.48
C GLN A 140 6.50 -3.71 12.71
N ARG A 141 5.62 -3.35 11.78
CA ARG A 141 4.19 -3.69 11.85
C ARG A 141 3.96 -5.20 11.84
N LEU A 142 4.62 -5.92 10.93
CA LEU A 142 4.55 -7.39 10.88
C LEU A 142 5.00 -8.03 12.20
N LEU A 143 6.09 -7.55 12.82
CA LEU A 143 6.54 -8.06 14.12
C LEU A 143 5.57 -7.75 15.26
N TRP A 144 4.90 -6.59 15.20
CA TRP A 144 3.95 -6.20 16.23
C TRP A 144 2.67 -7.04 16.16
N GLU A 145 2.19 -7.34 14.96
CA GLU A 145 1.07 -8.25 14.72
C GLU A 145 1.43 -9.69 15.09
N GLU A 146 2.63 -10.16 14.73
CA GLU A 146 3.14 -11.45 15.21
C GLU A 146 3.09 -11.52 16.73
N ARG A 147 3.44 -10.44 17.46
CA ARG A 147 3.36 -10.41 18.93
C ARG A 147 1.95 -10.47 19.49
N ALA A 148 0.93 -10.05 18.74
CA ALA A 148 -0.48 -10.17 19.12
C ALA A 148 -1.06 -11.56 18.79
N GLU A 149 -0.51 -12.25 17.78
CA GLU A 149 -0.93 -13.60 17.32
C GLU A 149 0.11 -14.72 17.60
N LEU A 150 1.05 -14.48 18.53
CA LEU A 150 2.31 -15.22 18.70
C LEU A 150 2.17 -16.74 19.01
N SER A 151 0.96 -17.28 19.18
CA SER A 151 0.77 -18.72 19.40
C SER A 151 0.73 -19.53 18.09
N GLY A 152 0.06 -19.07 17.03
CA GLY A 152 -0.26 -19.93 15.88
C GLY A 152 0.81 -19.98 14.79
N ARG A 153 1.45 -18.84 14.48
CA ARG A 153 2.41 -18.74 13.36
C ARG A 153 3.82 -19.17 13.75
N LEU A 154 4.18 -19.04 15.03
CA LEU A 154 5.47 -19.53 15.53
C LEU A 154 5.51 -21.07 15.51
N GLU A 155 4.38 -21.75 15.75
CA GLU A 155 4.25 -23.20 15.58
C GLU A 155 4.45 -23.63 14.12
N GLN A 156 3.92 -22.88 13.15
CA GLN A 156 4.07 -23.20 11.72
C GLN A 156 5.51 -23.01 11.23
N LEU A 157 6.19 -21.93 11.66
CA LEU A 157 7.59 -21.70 11.31
C LEU A 157 8.55 -22.68 12.02
N VAL A 158 8.26 -23.06 13.26
CA VAL A 158 9.00 -24.13 13.97
C VAL A 158 8.76 -25.49 13.33
N ALA A 159 7.54 -25.78 12.87
CA ALA A 159 7.23 -27.01 12.14
C ALA A 159 7.98 -27.08 10.81
N LEU A 160 7.98 -25.98 10.04
CA LEU A 160 8.74 -25.90 8.79
C LEU A 160 10.25 -26.06 9.03
N ALA A 161 10.79 -25.44 10.09
CA ALA A 161 12.20 -25.56 10.44
C ALA A 161 12.58 -26.99 10.90
N ARG A 162 11.67 -27.71 11.57
CA ARG A 162 11.85 -29.13 11.94
C ARG A 162 11.79 -30.05 10.72
N GLU A 163 10.90 -29.78 9.77
CA GLU A 163 10.81 -30.53 8.52
C GLU A 163 12.05 -30.32 7.63
N LEU A 164 12.61 -29.11 7.61
CA LEU A 164 13.80 -28.77 6.82
C LEU A 164 15.12 -29.26 7.44
N HIS A 165 15.15 -29.56 8.74
CA HIS A 165 16.37 -30.01 9.42
C HIS A 165 16.34 -31.46 9.89
N GLY A 166 15.19 -32.15 9.91
CA GLY A 166 15.09 -33.50 10.45
C GLY A 166 15.65 -33.60 11.89
N PRO A 167 15.62 -34.77 12.53
CA PRO A 167 16.35 -34.97 13.76
C PRO A 167 17.86 -34.92 13.44
N VAL A 168 18.52 -33.80 13.74
CA VAL A 168 19.98 -33.77 13.91
C VAL A 168 20.29 -34.43 15.26
N ALA A 169 20.03 -35.73 15.35
CA ALA A 169 20.29 -36.55 16.51
C ALA A 169 20.42 -38.00 16.06
N GLU A 170 21.48 -38.29 15.30
CA GLU A 170 22.10 -39.62 15.15
C GLU A 170 23.35 -39.48 14.25
N MET A 171 24.37 -38.78 14.76
CA MET A 171 25.73 -38.87 14.18
C MET A 171 26.80 -38.45 15.20
N VAL A 172 26.64 -38.88 16.45
CA VAL A 172 27.74 -39.08 17.40
C VAL A 172 27.34 -40.30 18.25
N ASP A 173 27.65 -41.48 17.74
CA ASP A 173 28.12 -42.65 18.49
C ASP A 173 28.73 -43.66 17.50
#